data_AF-A0A661TPN4-F1
#
_entry.id   AF-A0A661TPN4-F1
#
_cell.length_a   1.000
_cell.length_b   1.000
_cell.length_c   1.000
_cell.angle_alpha   90.00
_cell.angle_beta   90.00
_cell.angle_gamma   90.00
#
_symmetry.space_group_name_H-M   'P 1'
#
loop_
_entity.id
_entity.type
_entity.pdbx_description
1 polymer ?
#
loop_
_entity_poly.entity_id
_entity_poly.type
_entity_poly.pdbx_seq_one_letter_code
_entity_poly.pdbx_strand_id
1 'polypeptide(L)'
;MTKKLRIILIIVLISLLSFSLLILYPKYQKWLTLQKVMEDFQKCLNLENINLEENPEIAFCQALSQGKEICSKLSGEDDRKRCLVFSNIRQIIKAAEDKNLALCEKIGDDEIELSCQALLKNDIAICNRIPTFSRNVVCKAIVLNDENQCEIATTTGEKNACKDNFYHIKAMLNNNPVLCEKIEGGLVRFYCQGFFEPKSCQNIIYPRCFKKYAPEIIEKTNSRFICEEIPYKDDAYKELYHWCRSK
;
A
#
# COMPACT_ATOMS: atom_id res chain seq x y z
N MET A 1 -11.22 -1.34 -71.42
CA MET A 1 -11.82 -1.99 -70.23
C MET A 1 -13.32 -1.69 -70.19
N THR A 2 -14.19 -2.70 -70.27
CA THR A 2 -15.64 -2.48 -70.37
C THR A 2 -16.22 -2.04 -69.02
N LYS A 3 -17.31 -1.26 -69.04
CA LYS A 3 -18.03 -0.80 -67.83
C LYS A 3 -18.39 -1.96 -66.90
N LYS A 4 -18.71 -3.14 -67.46
CA LYS A 4 -18.98 -4.38 -66.72
C LYS A 4 -17.77 -4.89 -65.94
N LEU A 5 -16.56 -4.87 -66.52
CA LEU A 5 -15.35 -5.34 -65.83
C LEU A 5 -15.01 -4.45 -64.62
N ARG A 6 -15.23 -3.12 -64.73
CA ARG A 6 -15.06 -2.18 -63.60
C ARG A 6 -15.99 -2.51 -62.43
N ILE A 7 -17.26 -2.82 -62.71
CA ILE A 7 -18.25 -3.15 -61.69
C ILE A 7 -17.89 -4.46 -60.97
N ILE A 8 -17.48 -5.49 -61.72
CA ILE A 8 -17.05 -6.78 -61.13
C ILE A 8 -15.83 -6.58 -60.22
N LEU A 9 -14.83 -5.82 -60.65
CA LEU A 9 -13.63 -5.51 -59.84
C LEU A 9 -13.99 -4.80 -58.53
N ILE A 10 -14.92 -3.84 -58.57
CA ILE A 10 -15.40 -3.12 -57.38
C ILE A 10 -16.10 -4.08 -56.41
N ILE A 11 -16.97 -4.97 -56.90
CA ILE A 11 -17.68 -5.95 -56.06
C ILE A 11 -16.68 -6.90 -55.38
N VAL A 12 -15.69 -7.41 -56.13
CA VAL A 12 -14.65 -8.29 -55.58
C VAL A 12 -13.83 -7.57 -54.50
N LEU A 13 -13.45 -6.31 -54.72
CA LEU A 13 -12.72 -5.52 -53.73
C LEU A 13 -13.53 -5.28 -52.46
N ILE A 14 -14.82 -4.95 -52.58
CA ILE A 14 -15.71 -4.77 -51.43
C ILE A 14 -15.85 -6.08 -50.65
N SER A 15 -16.07 -7.21 -51.34
CA SER A 15 -16.19 -8.52 -50.69
C SER A 15 -14.90 -8.92 -49.96
N LEU A 16 -13.73 -8.65 -50.55
CA LEU A 16 -12.44 -8.89 -49.89
C LEU A 16 -12.26 -8.00 -48.65
N LEU A 17 -12.59 -6.71 -48.74
CA LEU A 17 -12.54 -5.79 -47.61
C LEU A 17 -13.49 -6.20 -46.47
N SER A 18 -14.73 -6.58 -46.79
CA SER A 18 -15.70 -7.07 -45.80
C SER A 18 -15.21 -8.36 -45.14
N PHE A 19 -14.63 -9.28 -45.92
CA PHE A 19 -14.06 -10.52 -45.39
C PHE A 19 -12.84 -10.25 -44.49
N SER A 20 -11.95 -9.34 -44.89
CA SER A 20 -10.83 -8.91 -44.05
C SER A 20 -11.31 -8.25 -42.76
N LEU A 21 -12.32 -7.39 -42.81
CA LEU A 21 -12.93 -6.78 -41.62
C LEU A 21 -13.53 -7.83 -40.70
N LEU A 22 -14.24 -8.83 -41.22
CA LEU A 22 -14.80 -9.93 -40.42
C LEU A 22 -13.72 -10.74 -39.70
N ILE A 23 -12.54 -10.92 -40.31
CA ILE A 23 -11.42 -11.64 -39.68
C ILE A 23 -10.67 -10.75 -38.68
N LEU A 24 -10.45 -9.48 -39.02
CA LEU A 24 -9.62 -8.56 -38.23
C LEU A 24 -10.38 -7.94 -37.06
N TYR A 25 -11.68 -7.70 -37.19
CA TYR A 25 -12.47 -7.04 -36.16
C TYR A 25 -12.48 -7.78 -34.82
N PRO A 26 -12.67 -9.11 -34.75
CA PRO A 26 -12.58 -9.84 -33.47
C PRO A 26 -11.18 -9.75 -32.84
N LYS A 27 -10.13 -9.78 -33.67
CA LYS A 27 -8.74 -9.62 -33.20
C LYS A 27 -8.50 -8.22 -32.64
N TYR A 28 -9.04 -7.20 -33.30
CA TYR A 28 -8.97 -5.82 -32.86
C TYR A 28 -9.72 -5.58 -31.55
N GLN A 29 -10.94 -6.12 -31.40
CA GLN A 29 -11.69 -6.06 -30.14
C GLN A 29 -10.96 -6.75 -28.99
N LYS A 30 -10.37 -7.91 -29.24
CA LYS A 30 -9.52 -8.63 -28.27
C LYS A 30 -8.31 -7.78 -27.85
N TRP A 31 -7.67 -7.11 -28.80
CA TRP A 31 -6.55 -6.21 -28.54
C TRP A 31 -6.94 -4.99 -27.71
N LEU A 32 -8.05 -4.31 -28.03
CA LEU A 32 -8.55 -3.18 -27.25
C LEU A 32 -8.88 -3.57 -25.79
N THR A 33 -9.49 -4.73 -25.62
CA THR A 33 -9.83 -5.25 -24.29
C THR A 33 -8.56 -5.54 -23.49
N LEU A 34 -7.54 -6.12 -24.12
CA LEU A 34 -6.25 -6.34 -23.49
C LEU A 34 -5.58 -5.04 -23.08
N GLN A 35 -5.57 -4.04 -23.97
CA GLN A 35 -4.98 -2.74 -23.67
C GLN A 35 -5.62 -2.10 -22.44
N LYS A 36 -6.95 -2.19 -22.33
CA LYS A 36 -7.67 -1.69 -21.15
C LYS A 36 -7.29 -2.44 -19.87
N VAL A 37 -7.22 -3.77 -19.89
CA VAL A 37 -6.83 -4.56 -18.71
C VAL A 37 -5.37 -4.28 -18.31
N MET A 38 -4.46 -4.10 -19.27
CA MET A 38 -3.09 -3.69 -18.98
C MET A 38 -2.99 -2.28 -18.40
N GLU A 39 -3.81 -1.34 -18.90
CA GLU A 39 -3.89 0.01 -18.35
C GLU A 39 -4.44 -0.01 -16.92
N ASP A 40 -5.49 -0.79 -16.65
CA ASP A 40 -6.07 -0.94 -15.31
C ASP A 40 -5.10 -1.65 -14.34
N PHE A 41 -4.34 -2.62 -14.84
CA PHE A 41 -3.26 -3.26 -14.10
C PHE A 41 -2.15 -2.26 -13.77
N GLN A 42 -1.70 -1.44 -14.74
CA GLN A 42 -0.68 -0.42 -14.52
C GLN A 42 -1.17 0.66 -13.55
N LYS A 43 -2.44 1.08 -13.65
CA LYS A 43 -3.08 1.99 -12.69
C LYS A 43 -3.09 1.40 -11.28
N CYS A 44 -3.41 0.11 -11.15
CA CYS A 44 -3.30 -0.61 -9.88
C CYS A 44 -1.86 -0.58 -9.34
N LEU A 45 -0.86 -0.87 -10.16
CA LEU A 45 0.55 -0.79 -9.75
C LEU A 45 0.98 0.63 -9.35
N ASN A 46 0.45 1.64 -10.04
CA ASN A 46 0.74 3.05 -9.80
C ASN A 46 -0.12 3.67 -8.68
N LEU A 47 -0.98 2.87 -8.03
CA LEU A 47 -1.93 3.34 -7.02
C LEU A 47 -2.97 4.35 -7.52
N GLU A 48 -3.09 4.52 -8.83
CA GLU A 48 -4.10 5.37 -9.45
C GLU A 48 -5.43 4.60 -9.51
N ASN A 49 -6.52 5.20 -9.01
CA ASN A 49 -7.88 4.63 -9.04
C ASN A 49 -8.09 3.31 -8.29
N ILE A 50 -7.26 2.98 -7.29
CA ILE A 50 -7.58 1.87 -6.39
C ILE A 50 -8.76 2.26 -5.51
N ASN A 51 -9.78 1.41 -5.45
CA ASN A 51 -10.83 1.52 -4.44
C ASN A 51 -10.20 1.29 -3.05
N LEU A 52 -9.91 2.38 -2.35
CA LEU A 52 -9.31 2.34 -1.01
C LEU A 52 -10.23 1.66 0.01
N GLU A 53 -11.54 1.69 -0.20
CA GLU A 53 -12.52 1.02 0.67
C GLU A 53 -12.28 -0.49 0.76
N GLU A 54 -11.79 -1.11 -0.33
CA GLU A 54 -11.52 -2.55 -0.39
C GLU A 54 -10.06 -2.90 -0.06
N ASN A 55 -9.19 -1.89 0.13
CA ASN A 55 -7.74 -2.08 0.24
C ASN A 55 -7.12 -1.19 1.33
N PRO A 56 -7.43 -1.45 2.61
CA PRO A 56 -7.00 -0.59 3.72
C PRO A 56 -5.48 -0.46 3.84
N GLU A 57 -4.71 -1.51 3.54
CA GLU A 57 -3.24 -1.49 3.62
C GLU A 57 -2.62 -0.52 2.62
N ILE A 58 -3.26 -0.34 1.46
CA ILE A 58 -2.84 0.64 0.46
C ILE A 58 -3.07 2.05 0.99
N ALA A 59 -4.22 2.30 1.61
CA ALA A 59 -4.48 3.57 2.27
C ALA A 59 -3.47 3.85 3.38
N PHE A 60 -3.06 2.85 4.15
CA PHE A 60 -2.08 3.01 5.23
C PHE A 60 -0.71 3.39 4.66
N CYS A 61 -0.28 2.74 3.57
CA CYS A 61 0.93 3.08 2.82
C CYS A 61 0.87 4.51 2.24
N GLN A 62 -0.24 4.86 1.61
CA GLN A 62 -0.41 6.21 1.07
C GLN A 62 -0.43 7.25 2.19
N ALA A 63 -1.01 6.95 3.36
CA ALA A 63 -1.11 7.88 4.48
C ALA A 63 0.26 8.29 5.05
N LEU A 64 1.29 7.43 4.90
CA LEU A 64 2.68 7.76 5.24
C LEU A 64 3.27 8.87 4.34
N SER A 65 2.80 9.00 3.10
CA SER A 65 3.31 9.97 2.11
C SER A 65 2.41 11.18 1.91
N GLN A 66 1.08 11.02 1.91
CA GLN A 66 0.14 12.11 1.59
C GLN A 66 -0.68 12.60 2.80
N GLY A 67 -0.53 12.00 3.99
CA GLY A 67 -1.17 12.48 5.21
C GLY A 67 -2.49 11.80 5.58
N LYS A 68 -3.17 12.34 6.59
CA LYS A 68 -4.32 11.70 7.26
C LYS A 68 -5.61 11.76 6.45
N GLU A 69 -5.66 12.66 5.46
CA GLU A 69 -6.79 12.88 4.56
C GLU A 69 -7.10 11.64 3.71
N ILE A 70 -6.13 10.75 3.50
CA ILE A 70 -6.39 9.47 2.82
C ILE A 70 -7.24 8.56 3.69
N CYS A 71 -7.05 8.58 5.01
CA CYS A 71 -7.74 7.68 5.93
C CYS A 71 -9.26 7.89 5.92
N SER A 72 -9.75 9.10 5.62
CA SER A 72 -11.19 9.35 5.52
C SER A 72 -11.85 8.68 4.31
N LYS A 73 -11.06 8.20 3.34
CA LYS A 73 -11.55 7.44 2.17
C LYS A 73 -11.82 5.96 2.48
N LEU A 74 -11.51 5.51 3.70
CA LEU A 74 -11.80 4.15 4.15
C LEU A 74 -13.23 4.05 4.67
N SER A 75 -13.97 3.06 4.20
CA SER A 75 -15.36 2.79 4.63
C SER A 75 -15.42 2.13 6.02
N GLY A 76 -14.45 1.27 6.36
CA GLY A 76 -14.35 0.61 7.66
C GLY A 76 -13.84 1.54 8.77
N GLU A 77 -14.59 1.65 9.88
CA GLU A 77 -14.18 2.47 11.04
C GLU A 77 -12.85 1.99 11.65
N ASP A 78 -12.67 0.67 11.78
CA ASP A 78 -11.45 0.09 12.35
C ASP A 78 -10.24 0.27 11.43
N ASP A 79 -10.44 0.22 10.12
CA ASP A 79 -9.39 0.49 9.14
C ASP A 79 -9.03 1.98 9.16
N ARG A 80 -10.02 2.87 9.24
CA ARG A 80 -9.80 4.31 9.38
C ARG A 80 -9.00 4.61 10.65
N LYS A 81 -9.37 4.03 11.79
CA LYS A 81 -8.62 4.16 13.05
C LYS A 81 -7.18 3.70 12.91
N ARG A 82 -6.94 2.52 12.31
CA ARG A 82 -5.59 2.00 12.06
C ARG A 82 -4.77 2.90 11.12
N CYS A 83 -5.37 3.38 10.03
CA CYS A 83 -4.74 4.34 9.12
C CYS A 83 -4.30 5.62 9.85
N LEU A 84 -5.18 6.17 10.70
CA LEU A 84 -4.91 7.38 11.45
C LEU A 84 -3.71 7.21 12.40
N VAL A 85 -3.52 6.03 13.01
CA VAL A 85 -2.34 5.76 13.85
C VAL A 85 -1.05 5.93 13.05
N PHE A 86 -0.95 5.34 11.86
CA PHE A 86 0.25 5.46 11.02
C PHE A 86 0.48 6.88 10.50
N SER A 87 -0.58 7.56 10.08
CA SER A 87 -0.49 8.96 9.65
C SER A 87 -0.05 9.88 10.79
N ASN A 88 -0.53 9.63 12.00
CA ASN A 88 -0.17 10.38 13.18
C ASN A 88 1.29 10.17 13.58
N ILE A 89 1.83 8.95 13.46
CA ILE A 89 3.26 8.70 13.62
C ILE A 89 4.06 9.57 12.64
N ARG A 90 3.69 9.61 11.35
CA ARG A 90 4.38 10.46 10.37
C ARG A 90 4.37 11.94 10.76
N GLN A 91 3.26 12.44 11.30
CA GLN A 91 3.17 13.82 11.79
C GLN A 91 4.09 14.07 13.00
N ILE A 92 4.21 13.11 13.94
CA ILE A 92 5.18 13.18 15.04
C ILE A 92 6.60 13.29 14.49
N ILE A 93 6.96 12.41 13.54
CA ILE A 93 8.29 12.42 12.91
C ILE A 93 8.55 13.77 12.24
N LYS A 94 7.59 14.28 11.45
CA LYS A 94 7.71 15.58 10.79
C LYS A 94 7.85 16.72 11.79
N ALA A 95 7.09 16.72 12.88
CA ALA A 95 7.21 17.70 13.95
C ALA A 95 8.61 17.67 14.59
N ALA A 96 9.17 16.48 14.81
CA ALA A 96 10.51 16.31 15.36
C ALA A 96 11.61 16.77 14.37
N GLU A 97 11.49 16.41 13.09
CA GLU A 97 12.38 16.86 12.00
C GLU A 97 12.39 18.39 11.90
N ASP A 98 11.20 19.00 11.87
CA ASP A 98 11.01 20.46 11.74
C ASP A 98 11.22 21.21 13.07
N LYS A 99 11.39 20.49 14.19
CA LYS A 99 11.39 21.02 15.57
C LYS A 99 10.20 21.95 15.83
N ASN A 100 9.03 21.60 15.30
CA ASN A 100 7.85 22.45 15.27
C ASN A 100 6.72 21.90 16.15
N LEU A 101 6.58 22.46 17.36
CA LEU A 101 5.51 22.11 18.29
C LEU A 101 4.10 22.34 17.74
N ALA A 102 3.90 23.34 16.89
CA ALA A 102 2.59 23.62 16.29
C ALA A 102 2.14 22.53 15.31
N LEU A 103 3.04 21.66 14.85
CA LEU A 103 2.65 20.47 14.09
C LEU A 103 2.06 19.39 14.99
N CYS A 104 2.49 19.28 16.25
CA CYS A 104 1.90 18.35 17.21
C CYS A 104 0.42 18.68 17.47
N GLU A 105 0.09 19.97 17.61
CA GLU A 105 -1.28 20.47 17.85
C GLU A 105 -2.25 20.18 16.69
N LYS A 106 -1.74 19.90 15.48
CA LYS A 106 -2.55 19.60 14.29
C LYS A 106 -2.93 18.13 14.15
N ILE A 107 -2.39 17.25 14.99
CA ILE A 107 -2.65 15.81 14.94
C ILE A 107 -4.14 15.54 15.21
N GLY A 108 -4.70 16.17 16.25
CA GLY A 108 -6.13 16.07 16.61
C GLY A 108 -6.50 14.83 17.43
N ASP A 109 -5.52 14.10 17.94
CA ASP A 109 -5.66 13.07 18.99
C ASP A 109 -4.83 13.53 20.19
N ASP A 110 -5.49 13.86 21.30
CA ASP A 110 -4.88 14.50 22.48
C ASP A 110 -3.70 13.72 23.04
N GLU A 111 -3.77 12.38 23.07
CA GLU A 111 -2.71 11.55 23.63
C GLU A 111 -1.49 11.45 22.71
N ILE A 112 -1.74 11.44 21.40
CA ILE A 112 -0.68 11.47 20.40
C ILE A 112 -0.05 12.86 20.36
N GLU A 113 -0.84 13.93 20.49
CA GLU A 113 -0.34 15.29 20.65
C GLU A 113 0.57 15.39 21.88
N LEU A 114 0.14 14.87 23.03
CA LEU A 114 0.98 14.83 24.24
C LEU A 114 2.26 14.04 24.00
N SER A 115 2.20 12.89 23.32
CA SER A 115 3.39 12.10 22.97
C SER A 115 4.35 12.87 22.07
N CYS A 116 3.82 13.60 21.09
CA CYS A 116 4.59 14.46 20.19
C CYS A 116 5.27 15.59 20.97
N GLN A 117 4.54 16.30 21.83
CA GLN A 117 5.09 17.38 22.65
C GLN A 117 6.15 16.88 23.63
N ALA A 118 5.91 15.72 24.25
CA ALA A 118 6.87 15.08 25.15
C ALA A 118 8.19 14.77 24.44
N LEU A 119 8.11 14.25 23.21
CA LEU A 119 9.28 13.99 22.36
C LEU A 119 10.03 15.28 22.03
N LEU A 120 9.35 16.31 21.52
CA LEU A 120 10.00 17.56 21.09
C LEU A 120 10.63 18.33 22.27
N LYS A 121 9.97 18.31 23.44
CA LYS A 121 10.46 18.98 24.65
C LYS A 121 11.42 18.12 25.46
N ASN A 122 11.56 16.85 25.11
CA ASN A 122 12.27 15.84 25.90
C ASN A 122 11.80 15.81 27.38
N ASP A 123 10.48 15.86 27.59
CA ASP A 123 9.86 16.00 28.92
C ASP A 123 8.95 14.82 29.23
N ILE A 124 9.43 13.93 30.10
CA ILE A 124 8.70 12.76 30.55
C ILE A 124 7.45 13.09 31.37
N ALA A 125 7.38 14.27 32.00
CA ALA A 125 6.19 14.67 32.76
C ALA A 125 4.99 14.85 31.83
N ILE A 126 5.22 15.18 30.55
CA ILE A 126 4.16 15.24 29.54
C ILE A 126 3.63 13.83 29.24
N CYS A 127 4.50 12.82 29.13
CA CYS A 127 4.05 11.43 28.97
C CYS A 127 3.14 10.98 30.12
N ASN A 128 3.41 11.41 31.36
CA ASN A 128 2.57 11.09 32.53
C ASN A 128 1.13 11.61 32.45
N ARG A 129 0.85 12.55 31.54
CA ARG A 129 -0.51 13.08 31.31
C ARG A 129 -1.33 12.22 30.35
N ILE A 130 -0.72 11.25 29.67
CA ILE A 130 -1.41 10.32 28.77
C ILE A 130 -2.15 9.28 29.63
N PRO A 131 -3.50 9.22 29.60
CA PRO A 131 -4.27 8.32 30.45
C PRO A 131 -4.23 6.86 29.97
N THR A 132 -4.14 6.63 28.65
CA THR A 132 -3.99 5.28 28.11
C THR A 132 -2.61 4.70 28.49
N PHE A 133 -2.62 3.67 29.35
CA PHE A 133 -1.40 3.04 29.87
C PHE A 133 -0.41 2.60 28.79
N SER A 134 -0.88 1.92 27.74
CA SER A 134 -0.01 1.44 26.66
C SER A 134 0.68 2.59 25.92
N ARG A 135 -0.04 3.68 25.61
CA ARG A 135 0.51 4.88 24.98
C ARG A 135 1.44 5.65 25.92
N ASN A 136 1.12 5.70 27.22
CA ASN A 136 1.98 6.29 28.26
C ASN A 136 3.35 5.60 28.31
N VAL A 137 3.37 4.27 28.35
CA VAL A 137 4.60 3.47 28.40
C VAL A 137 5.43 3.66 27.13
N VAL A 138 4.79 3.62 25.95
CA VAL A 138 5.47 3.88 24.66
C VAL A 138 6.08 5.28 24.62
N CYS A 139 5.34 6.31 25.05
CA CYS A 139 5.85 7.69 25.13
C CYS A 139 7.11 7.77 25.98
N LYS A 140 7.09 7.16 27.18
CA LYS A 140 8.25 7.12 28.09
C LYS A 140 9.43 6.41 27.47
N ALA A 141 9.22 5.25 26.86
CA ALA A 141 10.27 4.49 26.19
C ALA A 141 10.97 5.35 25.13
N ILE A 142 10.20 6.06 24.31
CA ILE A 142 10.72 6.91 23.23
C ILE A 142 11.50 8.11 23.77
N VAL A 143 10.91 8.86 24.71
CA VAL A 143 11.51 10.08 25.30
C VAL A 143 12.79 9.73 26.06
N LEU A 144 12.79 8.66 26.86
CA LEU A 144 13.97 8.21 27.60
C LEU A 144 15.00 7.49 26.73
N ASN A 145 14.63 7.13 25.49
CA ASN A 145 15.43 6.26 24.63
C ASN A 145 15.79 4.93 25.31
N ASP A 146 14.83 4.32 26.00
CA ASP A 146 15.02 3.10 26.80
C ASP A 146 13.88 2.10 26.52
N GLU A 147 14.20 1.03 25.78
CA GLU A 147 13.22 -0.03 25.46
C GLU A 147 12.76 -0.80 26.71
N ASN A 148 13.55 -0.80 27.79
CA ASN A 148 13.19 -1.52 29.02
C ASN A 148 11.96 -0.92 29.70
N GLN A 149 11.59 0.32 29.37
CA GLN A 149 10.32 0.89 29.80
C GLN A 149 9.13 0.03 29.33
N CYS A 150 9.24 -0.68 28.21
CA CYS A 150 8.20 -1.60 27.73
C CYS A 150 7.99 -2.80 28.66
N GLU A 151 8.95 -3.17 29.51
CA GLU A 151 8.81 -4.28 30.46
C GLU A 151 7.83 -3.98 31.61
N ILE A 152 7.45 -2.71 31.79
CA ILE A 152 6.43 -2.28 32.75
C ILE A 152 5.04 -2.81 32.36
N ALA A 153 4.82 -3.10 31.08
CA ALA A 153 3.56 -3.67 30.62
C ALA A 153 3.33 -5.09 31.20
N THR A 154 2.08 -5.41 31.51
CA THR A 154 1.76 -6.63 32.25
C THR A 154 1.68 -7.88 31.37
N THR A 155 1.22 -7.72 30.13
CA THR A 155 1.03 -8.84 29.21
C THR A 155 2.11 -8.88 28.15
N THR A 156 2.45 -10.08 27.66
CA THR A 156 3.40 -10.24 26.55
C THR A 156 2.95 -9.47 25.29
N GLY A 157 1.65 -9.45 25.02
CA GLY A 157 1.09 -8.70 23.88
C GLY A 157 1.33 -7.19 23.98
N GLU A 158 1.11 -6.60 25.15
CA GLU A 158 1.39 -5.17 25.38
C GLU A 158 2.89 -4.86 25.33
N LYS A 159 3.74 -5.74 25.88
CA LYS A 159 5.21 -5.60 25.81
C LYS A 159 5.69 -5.58 24.37
N ASN A 160 5.23 -6.53 23.56
CA ASN A 160 5.60 -6.62 22.15
C ASN A 160 5.07 -5.43 21.37
N ALA A 161 3.80 -5.04 21.57
CA ALA A 161 3.24 -3.84 20.96
C ALA A 161 4.01 -2.57 21.34
N CYS A 162 4.48 -2.46 22.58
CA CYS A 162 5.32 -1.34 23.01
C CYS A 162 6.67 -1.33 22.29
N LYS A 163 7.38 -2.47 22.25
CA LYS A 163 8.68 -2.61 21.58
C LYS A 163 8.57 -2.33 20.09
N ASP A 164 7.53 -2.86 19.44
CA ASP A 164 7.25 -2.62 18.03
C ASP A 164 7.07 -1.13 17.74
N ASN A 165 6.26 -0.42 18.54
CA ASN A 165 6.07 1.03 18.38
C ASN A 165 7.34 1.84 18.71
N PHE A 166 8.08 1.45 19.74
CA PHE A 166 9.36 2.05 20.10
C PHE A 166 10.36 1.97 18.93
N TYR A 167 10.57 0.77 18.39
CA TYR A 167 11.48 0.55 17.27
C TYR A 167 11.00 1.21 15.99
N HIS A 168 9.70 1.20 15.71
CA HIS A 168 9.12 1.88 14.57
C HIS A 168 9.41 3.40 14.59
N ILE A 169 9.10 4.06 15.71
CA ILE A 169 9.33 5.50 15.86
C ILE A 169 10.83 5.81 15.89
N LYS A 170 11.64 5.01 16.57
CA LYS A 170 13.10 5.18 16.59
C LYS A 170 13.75 5.00 15.22
N ALA A 171 13.30 4.03 14.43
CA ALA A 171 13.75 3.84 13.07
C ALA A 171 13.55 5.14 12.29
N MET A 172 12.32 5.65 12.27
CA MET A 172 11.96 6.85 11.53
C MET A 172 12.71 8.10 12.01
N LEU A 173 12.74 8.36 13.33
CA LEU A 173 13.43 9.53 13.91
C LEU A 173 14.94 9.53 13.61
N ASN A 174 15.57 8.35 13.63
CA ASN A 174 17.00 8.22 13.40
C ASN A 174 17.35 7.97 11.93
N ASN A 175 16.35 7.96 11.04
CA ASN A 175 16.47 7.56 9.66
C ASN A 175 17.25 6.22 9.48
N ASN A 176 16.93 5.21 10.30
CA ASN A 176 17.66 3.94 10.37
C ASN A 176 16.74 2.73 10.10
N PRO A 177 16.70 2.20 8.85
CA PRO A 177 15.82 1.09 8.48
C PRO A 177 16.17 -0.24 9.17
N VAL A 178 17.40 -0.42 9.66
CA VAL A 178 17.81 -1.65 10.36
C VAL A 178 17.00 -1.86 11.64
N LEU A 179 16.52 -0.78 12.26
CA LEU A 179 15.67 -0.87 13.44
C LEU A 179 14.29 -1.48 13.14
N CYS A 180 13.82 -1.45 11.88
CA CYS A 180 12.58 -2.12 11.50
C CYS A 180 12.67 -3.65 11.63
N GLU A 181 13.87 -4.23 11.51
CA GLU A 181 14.09 -5.68 11.64
C GLU A 181 13.88 -6.20 13.07
N LYS A 182 13.86 -5.29 14.05
CA LYS A 182 13.59 -5.61 15.46
C LYS A 182 12.10 -5.64 15.80
N ILE A 183 11.23 -5.29 14.85
CA ILE A 183 9.78 -5.28 15.04
C ILE A 183 9.25 -6.69 14.76
N GLU A 184 8.55 -7.27 15.73
CA GLU A 184 7.97 -8.62 15.61
C GLU A 184 6.60 -8.59 14.93
N GLY A 185 5.81 -7.55 15.19
CA GLY A 185 4.49 -7.37 14.60
C GLY A 185 4.56 -7.13 13.10
N GLY A 186 4.09 -8.09 12.30
CA GLY A 186 4.22 -8.07 10.84
C GLY A 186 3.68 -6.80 10.18
N LEU A 187 2.55 -6.27 10.68
CA LEU A 187 1.97 -5.04 10.14
C LEU A 187 2.81 -3.80 10.48
N VAL A 188 3.28 -3.66 11.72
CA VAL A 188 4.09 -2.50 12.16
C VAL A 188 5.46 -2.52 11.48
N ARG A 189 6.08 -3.71 11.38
CA ARG A 189 7.34 -3.92 10.68
C ARG A 189 7.22 -3.50 9.22
N PHE A 190 6.14 -3.93 8.58
CA PHE A 190 5.85 -3.57 7.21
C PHE A 190 5.76 -2.05 7.02
N TYR A 191 5.03 -1.33 7.89
CA TYR A 191 4.95 0.13 7.78
C TYR A 191 6.27 0.84 8.04
N CYS A 192 7.06 0.32 8.99
CA CYS A 192 8.40 0.81 9.24
C CYS A 192 9.26 0.71 7.96
N GLN A 193 9.28 -0.46 7.31
CA GLN A 193 9.99 -0.66 6.04
C GLN A 193 9.40 0.21 4.90
N GLY A 194 8.07 0.32 4.84
CA GLY A 194 7.29 1.17 3.92
C GLY A 194 7.70 2.63 3.93
N PHE A 195 8.11 3.15 5.09
CA PHE A 195 8.57 4.52 5.23
C PHE A 195 9.91 4.78 4.52
N PHE A 196 10.87 3.86 4.64
CA PHE A 196 12.21 4.00 4.04
C PHE A 196 12.25 3.62 2.58
N GLU A 197 11.41 2.65 2.21
CA GLU A 197 11.29 2.17 0.86
C GLU A 197 9.84 2.35 0.43
N PRO A 198 9.43 3.52 -0.10
CA PRO A 198 8.09 3.70 -0.62
C PRO A 198 7.73 2.66 -1.70
N LYS A 199 8.74 2.09 -2.38
CA LYS A 199 8.59 0.95 -3.29
C LYS A 199 8.23 -0.36 -2.56
N SER A 200 8.57 -0.54 -1.29
CA SER A 200 8.13 -1.71 -0.52
C SER A 200 6.61 -1.74 -0.30
N CYS A 201 5.92 -0.59 -0.34
CA CYS A 201 4.46 -0.57 -0.48
C CYS A 201 4.00 -1.20 -1.80
N GLN A 202 4.78 -1.06 -2.89
CA GLN A 202 4.52 -1.79 -4.13
C GLN A 202 4.56 -3.29 -3.89
N ASN A 203 5.40 -3.84 -3.01
CA ASN A 203 5.41 -5.27 -2.72
C ASN A 203 4.12 -5.81 -2.07
N ILE A 204 3.25 -4.96 -1.49
CA ILE A 204 1.87 -5.34 -1.08
C ILE A 204 0.87 -5.18 -2.22
N ILE A 205 1.04 -4.11 -2.99
CA ILE A 205 0.14 -3.76 -4.09
C ILE A 205 0.28 -4.79 -5.21
N TYR A 206 1.52 -5.15 -5.55
CA TYR A 206 1.89 -6.02 -6.67
C TYR A 206 1.16 -7.37 -6.57
N PRO A 207 1.27 -8.16 -5.48
CA PRO A 207 0.60 -9.45 -5.42
C PRO A 207 -0.93 -9.35 -5.45
N ARG A 208 -1.52 -8.27 -4.92
CA ARG A 208 -2.98 -8.04 -4.98
C ARG A 208 -3.45 -7.66 -6.38
N CYS A 209 -2.74 -6.77 -7.06
CA CYS A 209 -3.01 -6.42 -8.45
C CYS A 209 -2.89 -7.67 -9.33
N PHE A 210 -1.89 -8.51 -9.11
CA PHE A 210 -1.77 -9.80 -9.78
C PHE A 210 -2.95 -10.73 -9.46
N LYS A 211 -3.31 -10.92 -8.19
CA LYS A 211 -4.45 -11.76 -7.80
C LYS A 211 -5.75 -11.32 -8.48
N LYS A 212 -5.98 -10.00 -8.60
CA LYS A 212 -7.19 -9.43 -9.23
C LYS A 212 -7.19 -9.54 -10.75
N TYR A 213 -6.10 -9.14 -11.41
CA TYR A 213 -6.08 -8.95 -12.86
C TYR A 213 -5.41 -10.10 -13.62
N ALA A 214 -4.49 -10.86 -13.01
CA ALA A 214 -3.82 -11.96 -13.70
C ALA A 214 -4.82 -12.97 -14.30
N PRO A 215 -5.90 -13.39 -13.61
CA PRO A 215 -6.87 -14.30 -14.20
C PRO A 215 -7.48 -13.80 -15.51
N GLU A 216 -7.90 -12.52 -15.50
CA GLU A 216 -8.51 -11.89 -16.67
C GLU A 216 -7.52 -11.73 -17.82
N ILE A 217 -6.26 -11.38 -17.52
CA ILE A 217 -5.24 -11.25 -18.56
C ILE A 217 -4.91 -12.61 -19.18
N ILE A 218 -4.80 -13.68 -18.38
CA ILE A 218 -4.51 -15.03 -18.88
C ILE A 218 -5.64 -15.51 -19.80
N GLU A 219 -6.90 -15.38 -19.37
CA GLU A 219 -8.06 -15.78 -20.17
C GLU A 219 -8.09 -15.04 -21.51
N LYS A 220 -7.79 -13.74 -21.51
CA LYS A 220 -7.83 -12.92 -22.72
C LYS A 220 -6.60 -13.06 -23.60
N THR A 221 -5.41 -13.33 -23.08
CA THR A 221 -4.19 -13.35 -23.90
C THR A 221 -3.69 -14.74 -24.23
N ASN A 222 -4.03 -15.74 -23.42
CA ASN A 222 -3.33 -17.02 -23.36
C ASN A 222 -1.80 -16.86 -23.14
N SER A 223 -1.37 -15.71 -22.58
CA SER A 223 0.03 -15.38 -22.36
C SER A 223 0.44 -15.82 -20.96
N ARG A 224 1.33 -16.82 -20.91
CA ARG A 224 1.90 -17.33 -19.67
C ARG A 224 3.01 -16.44 -19.10
N PHE A 225 3.45 -15.41 -19.83
CA PHE A 225 4.49 -14.48 -19.37
C PHE A 225 4.12 -13.81 -18.04
N ILE A 226 2.84 -13.48 -17.86
CA ILE A 226 2.33 -12.89 -16.61
C ILE A 226 2.47 -13.81 -15.40
N CYS A 227 2.51 -15.14 -15.59
CA CYS A 227 2.75 -16.06 -14.49
C CYS A 227 4.16 -15.91 -13.92
N GLU A 228 5.14 -15.56 -14.75
CA GLU A 228 6.52 -15.40 -14.30
C GLU A 228 6.74 -14.07 -13.56
N GLU A 229 5.84 -13.10 -13.75
CA GLU A 229 5.84 -11.80 -13.07
C GLU A 229 5.10 -11.83 -11.72
N ILE A 230 4.47 -12.95 -11.33
CA ILE A 230 3.85 -13.07 -10.00
C ILE A 230 4.96 -12.99 -8.94
N PRO A 231 4.94 -11.96 -8.08
CA PRO A 231 5.97 -11.76 -7.08
C PRO A 231 5.87 -12.86 -6.04
N TYR A 232 7.03 -13.38 -5.62
CA TYR A 232 7.17 -14.43 -4.61
C TYR A 232 6.42 -15.73 -4.97
N LYS A 233 7.17 -16.74 -5.45
CA LYS A 233 6.66 -18.10 -5.69
C LYS A 233 6.51 -18.91 -4.38
N ASP A 234 6.31 -18.21 -3.26
CA ASP A 234 6.17 -18.76 -1.92
C ASP A 234 4.70 -18.99 -1.54
N ASP A 235 4.46 -19.53 -0.35
CA ASP A 235 3.21 -20.18 0.03
C ASP A 235 1.94 -19.33 -0.17
N ALA A 236 2.01 -18.00 -0.05
CA ALA A 236 0.84 -17.13 -0.19
C ALA A 236 0.35 -16.98 -1.65
N TYR A 237 1.24 -17.11 -2.63
CA TYR A 237 0.93 -16.91 -4.06
C TYR A 237 1.24 -18.12 -4.93
N LYS A 238 1.77 -19.19 -4.32
CA LYS A 238 2.06 -20.47 -4.96
C LYS A 238 0.82 -21.06 -5.65
N GLU A 239 -0.35 -21.02 -5.02
CA GLU A 239 -1.59 -21.48 -5.65
C GLU A 239 -1.96 -20.67 -6.89
N LEU A 240 -1.87 -19.34 -6.81
CA LEU A 240 -2.15 -18.45 -7.95
C LEU A 240 -1.16 -18.71 -9.10
N TYR A 241 0.13 -18.90 -8.79
CA TYR A 241 1.16 -19.23 -9.75
C TYR A 241 0.92 -20.59 -10.43
N HIS A 242 0.59 -21.63 -9.67
CA HIS A 242 0.30 -22.94 -10.22
C HIS A 242 -0.99 -22.94 -11.07
N TRP A 243 -2.04 -22.28 -10.58
CA TRP A 243 -3.26 -22.06 -11.34
C TRP A 243 -2.96 -21.35 -12.67
N CYS A 244 -2.19 -20.26 -12.63
CA CYS A 244 -1.76 -19.49 -13.81
C CYS A 244 -1.03 -20.37 -14.84
N ARG A 245 -0.07 -21.19 -14.39
CA ARG A 245 0.68 -22.10 -15.27
C ARG A 245 -0.14 -23.26 -15.83
N SER A 246 -1.22 -23.65 -15.15
CA SER A 246 -2.08 -24.77 -15.58
C SER A 246 -3.08 -24.41 -16.69
N LYS A 247 -3.28 -23.12 -16.96
CA LYS A 247 -4.10 -22.61 -18.07
C LYS A 247 -3.26 -22.54 -19.35
#